data_AF-A0A550GT23-F1
#
_entry.id   AF-A0A550GT23-F1
#
_cell.length_a   1.000
_cell.length_b   1.000
_cell.length_c   1.000
_cell.angle_alpha   90.00
_cell.angle_beta   90.00
_cell.angle_gamma   90.00
#
_symmetry.space_group_name_H-M   'P 1'
#
loop_
_entity.id
_entity.type
_entity.pdbx_description
1 polymer ?
#
loop_
_entity_poly.entity_id
_entity_poly.type
_entity_poly.pdbx_seq_one_letter_code
_entity_poly.pdbx_strand_id
1 'polypeptide(L)' 'MMDQLEQKIKTEVEGCECDAVLAFGVDNFNYLTRTVLPFAEHYPTRRAVAVLPKGSAPVIICPYDWSQAIKD' A
#
# COMPACT_ATOMS: atom_id res chain seq x y z
N MET A 1 11.64 -6.98 15.57
CA MET A 1 12.42 -7.59 14.48
C MET A 1 11.70 -7.18 13.20
N MET A 2 12.32 -6.36 12.35
CA MET A 2 11.66 -5.85 11.14
C MET A 2 11.41 -7.03 10.19
N ASP A 3 10.22 -7.09 9.60
CA ASP A 3 9.84 -8.21 8.74
C ASP A 3 10.73 -8.24 7.48
N GLN A 4 11.19 -9.42 7.06
CA GLN A 4 12.04 -9.58 5.87
C GLN A 4 11.40 -8.96 4.62
N LEU A 5 10.07 -9.01 4.53
CA LEU A 5 9.34 -8.40 3.42
C LEU A 5 9.39 -6.87 3.49
N GLU A 6 9.18 -6.30 4.67
CA GLU A 6 9.20 -4.85 4.89
C GLU A 6 10.59 -4.27 4.55
N GLN A 7 11.64 -4.98 4.97
CA GLN A 7 13.01 -4.59 4.65
C GLN A 7 13.31 -4.67 3.14
N LYS A 8 12.81 -5.70 2.45
CA LYS A 8 12.93 -5.81 1.00
C LYS A 8 12.24 -4.65 0.29
N ILE A 9 10.97 -4.38 0.63
CA ILE A 9 10.19 -3.28 0.04
C ILE A 9 10.91 -1.95 0.25
N LYS A 10 11.36 -1.67 1.47
CA LYS A 10 12.09 -0.44 1.79
C LYS A 10 13.37 -0.30 0.94
N THR A 11 14.15 -1.37 0.82
CA THR A 11 15.41 -1.35 0.06
C THR A 11 15.18 -1.04 -1.41
N GLU A 12 14.16 -1.66 -2.02
CA GLU A 12 13.79 -1.42 -3.42
C GLU A 12 13.25 -0.02 -3.65
N VAL A 13 12.41 0.50 -2.74
CA VAL A 13 11.88 1.88 -2.83
C VAL A 13 13.01 2.90 -2.71
N GLU A 14 13.97 2.70 -1.81
CA GLU A 14 15.13 3.59 -1.67
C GLU A 14 16.09 3.49 -2.89
N GLY A 15 16.21 2.31 -3.49
CA GLY A 15 17.09 2.06 -4.64
C GLY A 15 16.53 2.45 -6.02
N CYS A 16 15.21 2.66 -6.17
CA CYS A 16 14.63 3.04 -7.46
C CYS A 16 15.13 4.42 -7.93
N GLU A 17 14.97 4.80 -9.19
CA GLU A 17 15.22 6.18 -9.66
C GLU A 17 13.99 7.11 -9.48
N CYS A 18 13.05 6.71 -8.63
CA CYS A 18 11.76 7.35 -8.41
C CYS A 18 11.67 8.04 -7.04
N ASP A 19 10.87 9.09 -6.87
CA ASP A 19 10.69 9.73 -5.55
C ASP A 19 9.69 8.99 -4.66
N ALA A 20 8.76 8.26 -5.27
CA ALA A 20 7.75 7.46 -4.58
C ALA A 20 7.20 6.34 -5.48
N VAL A 21 6.72 5.27 -4.85
CA VAL A 21 5.96 4.20 -5.51
C VAL A 21 4.48 4.34 -5.18
N LEU A 22 3.63 4.33 -6.21
CA LEU A 22 2.17 4.24 -6.06
C LEU A 22 1.70 2.88 -6.56
N ALA A 23 1.10 2.10 -5.66
CA ALA A 23 0.62 0.76 -5.97
C ALA A 23 -0.91 0.73 -6.04
N PHE A 24 -1.41 0.34 -7.22
CA PHE A 24 -2.83 0.15 -7.50
C PHE A 24 -3.16 -1.35 -7.64
N GLY A 25 -4.43 -1.68 -7.45
CA GLY A 25 -4.93 -3.05 -7.55
C GLY A 25 -4.84 -3.78 -6.21
N VAL A 26 -5.80 -4.70 -5.99
CA VAL A 26 -5.98 -5.39 -4.71
C VAL A 26 -4.76 -6.23 -4.32
N ASP A 27 -4.13 -6.88 -5.30
CA ASP A 27 -2.97 -7.75 -5.05
C ASP A 27 -1.73 -6.96 -4.63
N ASN A 28 -1.43 -5.86 -5.34
CA ASN A 28 -0.29 -5.01 -5.00
C ASN A 28 -0.52 -4.31 -3.65
N PHE A 29 -1.74 -3.85 -3.40
CA PHE A 29 -2.11 -3.25 -2.13
C PHE A 29 -1.91 -4.23 -0.97
N ASN A 30 -2.45 -5.45 -1.11
CA ASN A 30 -2.29 -6.51 -0.12
C ASN A 30 -0.81 -6.89 0.06
N TYR A 31 -0.06 -7.07 -1.01
CA TYR A 31 1.36 -7.41 -0.93
C TYR A 31 2.18 -6.40 -0.11
N LEU A 32 1.91 -5.10 -0.31
CA LEU A 32 2.67 -4.02 0.32
C LEU A 32 2.18 -3.67 1.73
N THR A 33 0.89 -3.82 2.01
CA THR A 33 0.27 -3.38 3.29
C THR A 33 -0.12 -4.53 4.20
N ARG A 34 -0.21 -5.76 3.66
CA ARG A 34 -0.83 -6.95 4.27
C ARG A 34 -2.30 -6.81 4.62
N THR A 35 -2.94 -5.75 4.15
CA THR A 35 -4.37 -5.52 4.34
C THR A 35 -5.15 -6.15 3.19
N VAL A 36 -6.09 -7.01 3.53
CA VAL A 36 -7.04 -7.58 2.57
C VAL A 36 -8.26 -6.68 2.47
N LEU A 37 -8.64 -6.28 1.26
CA LEU A 37 -9.86 -5.51 1.00
C LEU A 37 -10.90 -6.40 0.29
N PRO A 38 -11.62 -7.27 1.03
CA PRO A 38 -12.48 -8.30 0.43
C PRO A 38 -13.66 -7.73 -0.37
N PHE A 39 -14.03 -6.47 -0.12
CA PHE A 39 -15.09 -5.76 -0.82
C PHE A 39 -14.61 -5.03 -2.09
N ALA A 40 -13.30 -4.84 -2.29
CA ALA A 40 -12.80 -3.95 -3.34
C ALA A 40 -13.17 -4.41 -4.77
N GLU A 41 -13.25 -5.73 -5.00
CA GLU A 41 -13.67 -6.29 -6.29
C GLU A 41 -15.12 -5.95 -6.65
N HIS A 42 -15.97 -5.73 -5.66
CA HIS A 42 -17.38 -5.37 -5.85
C HIS A 42 -17.58 -3.88 -6.20
N TYR A 43 -16.55 -3.05 -6.04
CA TYR A 43 -16.62 -1.60 -6.27
C TYR A 43 -15.47 -1.10 -7.16
N PRO A 44 -15.44 -1.44 -8.47
CA PRO A 44 -14.30 -1.20 -9.36
C PRO A 44 -13.96 0.29 -9.58
N THR A 45 -14.90 1.20 -9.31
CA THR A 45 -14.69 2.66 -9.38
C THR A 45 -14.09 3.24 -8.09
N ARG A 46 -14.10 2.49 -6.98
CA ARG A 46 -13.49 2.87 -5.71
C ARG A 46 -12.10 2.22 -5.63
N ARG A 47 -11.07 3.00 -5.31
CA ARG A 47 -9.68 2.52 -5.29
C ARG A 47 -8.99 2.86 -3.98
N ALA A 48 -8.25 1.89 -3.45
CA ALA A 48 -7.22 2.12 -2.45
C ALA A 48 -5.85 2.12 -3.13
N VAL A 49 -4.94 2.96 -2.64
CA VAL A 49 -3.59 3.13 -3.18
C VAL A 49 -2.62 3.15 -2.00
N ALA A 50 -1.61 2.28 -2.07
CA ALA A 50 -0.46 2.36 -1.17
C ALA A 50 0.57 3.32 -1.79
N VAL A 51 1.01 4.30 -1.01
CA VAL A 51 1.99 5.31 -1.39
C VAL A 51 3.23 5.08 -0.53
N LEU A 52 4.36 4.82 -1.17
CA LEU A 52 5.65 4.60 -0.51
C LEU A 52 6.64 5.66 -0.99
N PRO A 53 6.70 6.83 -0.34
CA PRO A 53 7.70 7.85 -0.66
C PRO A 53 9.07 7.46 -0.09
N LYS A 54 10.13 7.83 -0.79
CA LYS A 54 11.49 7.67 -0.27
C LYS A 54 11.75 8.50 0.97
N GLY A 55 12.52 7.95 1.89
CA GLY A 55 12.92 8.63 3.13
C GLY A 55 11.78 9.03 4.07
N SER A 56 10.54 8.63 3.78
CA SER A 56 9.34 9.06 4.49
C SER A 56 8.46 7.87 4.87
N ALA A 57 7.49 8.10 5.76
CA ALA A 57 6.54 7.06 6.15
C ALA A 57 5.59 6.72 4.99
N PRO A 58 5.25 5.43 4.77
CA PRO A 58 4.21 5.04 3.84
C PRO A 58 2.85 5.62 4.22
N VAL A 59 2.01 5.89 3.22
CA VAL A 59 0.67 6.45 3.38
C VAL A 59 -0.32 5.65 2.52
N ILE A 60 -1.57 5.57 2.98
CA ILE A 60 -2.65 4.93 2.23
C ILE A 60 -3.69 5.98 1.84
N ILE A 61 -4.05 6.00 0.57
CA ILE A 61 -5.19 6.78 0.05
C ILE A 61 -6.32 5.80 -0.20
N CYS A 62 -7.50 6.03 0.39
CA CYS A 62 -8.64 5.14 0.26
C CYS A 62 -9.97 5.92 0.37
N PRO A 63 -11.10 5.33 -0.06
CA PRO A 63 -12.43 5.83 0.29
C PRO A 63 -12.61 5.86 1.81
N TYR A 64 -13.26 6.91 2.31
CA TYR A 64 -13.47 7.10 3.74
C TYR A 64 -14.12 5.87 4.42
N ASP A 65 -15.12 5.27 3.75
CA ASP A 65 -15.83 4.07 4.21
C ASP A 65 -14.91 2.86 4.45
N TRP A 66 -13.73 2.83 3.82
CA TRP A 66 -12.76 1.72 3.92
C TRP A 66 -11.66 2.01 4.93
N SER A 67 -11.60 3.23 5.47
CA SER A 67 -10.51 3.66 6.34
C SER A 67 -10.41 2.84 7.63
N GLN A 68 -11.53 2.32 8.16
CA GLN A 68 -11.51 1.48 9.34
C GLN A 68 -10.81 0.14 9.07
N ALA A 69 -11.15 -0.53 7.95
CA ALA A 69 -10.53 -1.79 7.55
C ALA A 69 -9.02 -1.70 7.28
N ILE A 70 -8.49 -0.49 7.12
CA ILE A 70 -7.07 -0.21 6.91
C ILE A 70 -6.35 0.13 8.22
N LYS A 71 -7.09 0.61 9.22
CA LYS A 71 -6.55 0.96 10.55
C LYS A 71 -6.57 -0.22 11.53
N ASP A 72 -7.45 -1.19 11.29
CA ASP A 72 -7.54 -2.46 12.01
C ASP A 72 -6.36 -3.38 11.66
#